data_AF-A0A8T3ZWV8-F1
#
_entry.id   AF-A0A8T3ZWV8-F1
#
_cell.length_a   1.000
_cell.length_b   1.000
_cell.length_c   1.000
_cell.angle_alpha   90.00
_cell.angle_beta   90.00
_cell.angle_gamma   90.00
#
_symmetry.space_group_name_H-M   'P 1'
#
loop_
_entity.id
_entity.type
_entity.pdbx_description
1 polymer ?
#
loop_
_entity_poly.entity_id
_entity_poly.type
_entity_poly.pdbx_seq_one_letter_code
_entity_poly.pdbx_strand_id
1 'polypeptide(L)'
;MSMHRIIWLRFGGRRFHLLKLAGSFFLFAFLLKALEAAYSIFVTMNKALYAQAKPDLIVQLFGWSIAAPYHFSGEDVLGVLLGPVANFLFWLALAVTALMVYQSGQAIFPIEEYEQAASPLSEHHRRMIAAARHAHERMMERMRGKRKR
;
A
#
# COMPACT_ATOMS: atom_id res chain seq x y z
N MET A 1 30.81 -9.69 13.85
CA MET A 1 29.98 -9.50 12.64
C MET A 1 28.62 -10.16 12.87
N SER A 2 27.56 -9.39 13.07
CA SER A 2 26.21 -9.93 13.27
C SER A 2 25.58 -10.31 11.93
N MET A 3 25.31 -11.60 11.73
CA MET A 3 24.56 -12.08 10.57
C MET A 3 23.13 -11.51 10.61
N HIS A 4 22.81 -10.61 9.69
CA HIS A 4 21.45 -10.12 9.49
C HIS A 4 20.60 -11.24 8.89
N ARG A 5 19.69 -11.81 9.68
CA ARG A 5 18.72 -12.80 9.20
C ARG A 5 17.56 -12.08 8.50
N ILE A 6 17.52 -12.18 7.18
CA ILE A 6 16.37 -11.74 6.39
C ILE A 6 15.29 -12.83 6.47
N ILE A 7 14.12 -12.48 7.01
CA ILE A 7 12.98 -13.39 7.13
C ILE A 7 12.15 -13.32 5.85
N TRP A 8 12.01 -14.46 5.17
CA TRP A 8 11.23 -14.60 3.94
C TRP A 8 9.88 -15.26 4.25
N LEU A 9 8.79 -14.69 3.74
CA LEU A 9 7.47 -15.30 3.82
C LEU A 9 7.08 -15.84 2.44
N ARG A 10 6.74 -17.12 2.37
CA ARG A 10 6.36 -17.77 1.11
C ARG A 10 4.84 -17.82 1.03
N PHE A 11 4.26 -17.13 0.05
CA PHE A 11 2.82 -17.09 -0.18
C PHE A 11 2.54 -17.41 -1.66
N GLY A 12 1.69 -18.42 -1.95
CA GLY A 12 1.32 -18.78 -3.32
C GLY A 12 2.49 -19.17 -4.24
N GLY A 13 3.56 -19.76 -3.69
CA GLY A 13 4.76 -20.13 -4.45
C GLY A 13 5.75 -18.98 -4.72
N ARG A 14 5.38 -17.72 -4.43
CA ARG A 14 6.28 -16.55 -4.48
C ARG A 14 6.85 -16.25 -3.09
N ARG A 15 8.13 -15.87 -3.04
CA ARG A 15 8.78 -15.36 -1.83
C ARG A 15 8.53 -13.85 -1.76
N PHE A 16 7.87 -13.39 -0.70
CA PHE A 16 7.63 -11.98 -0.46
C PHE A 16 8.50 -11.50 0.69
N HIS A 17 9.14 -10.36 0.50
CA HIS A 17 9.81 -9.65 1.58
C HIS A 17 8.77 -9.09 2.54
N LEU A 18 8.89 -9.43 3.82
CA LEU A 18 8.07 -8.89 4.92
C LEU A 18 8.02 -7.35 4.88
N LEU A 19 9.12 -6.71 4.52
CA LEU A 19 9.24 -5.25 4.43
C LEU A 19 8.35 -4.65 3.32
N LYS A 20 8.30 -5.28 2.14
CA LYS A 20 7.43 -4.84 1.04
C LYS A 20 5.96 -5.06 1.37
N LEU A 21 5.65 -6.19 2.02
CA LEU A 21 4.30 -6.49 2.49
C LEU A 21 3.83 -5.49 3.54
N ALA A 22 4.68 -5.17 4.51
CA ALA A 22 4.44 -4.11 5.49
C ALA A 22 4.23 -2.74 4.80
N GLY A 23 5.09 -2.37 3.84
CA GLY A 23 4.93 -1.14 3.06
C GLY A 23 3.58 -1.06 2.33
N SER A 24 3.17 -2.14 1.63
CA SER A 24 1.87 -2.20 0.97
C SER A 24 0.69 -2.15 1.95
N PHE A 25 0.84 -2.77 3.12
CA PHE A 25 -0.17 -2.73 4.18
C PHE A 25 -0.35 -1.31 4.72
N PHE A 26 0.75 -0.60 4.99
CA PHE A 26 0.70 0.79 5.46
C PHE A 26 0.16 1.76 4.41
N LEU A 27 0.45 1.53 3.13
CA LEU A 27 -0.16 2.29 2.03
C LEU A 27 -1.68 2.09 1.96
N PHE A 28 -2.14 0.85 2.10
CA PHE A 28 -3.56 0.55 2.12
C PHE A 28 -4.24 1.14 3.37
N ALA A 29 -3.61 1.02 4.53
CA ALA A 29 -4.09 1.60 5.78
C ALA A 29 -4.17 3.13 5.69
N PHE A 30 -3.18 3.78 5.08
CA PHE A 30 -3.20 5.22 4.81
C PHE A 30 -4.42 5.61 3.99
N LEU A 31 -4.72 4.88 2.91
CA LEU A 31 -5.86 5.22 2.05
C LEU A 31 -7.18 5.19 2.82
N LEU A 32 -7.40 4.15 3.64
CA LEU A 32 -8.57 4.06 4.51
C LEU A 32 -8.62 5.20 5.54
N LYS A 33 -7.48 5.51 6.17
CA LYS A 33 -7.38 6.55 7.20
C LYS A 33 -7.48 7.96 6.63
N ALA A 34 -7.01 8.18 5.42
CA ALA A 34 -7.18 9.44 4.70
C ALA A 34 -8.66 9.69 4.38
N LEU A 35 -9.39 8.67 3.94
CA LEU A 35 -10.84 8.77 3.69
C LEU A 35 -11.62 9.00 5.00
N GLU A 36 -11.29 8.29 6.07
CA GLU A 36 -11.88 8.51 7.41
C GLU A 36 -11.64 9.94 7.91
N ALA A 37 -10.40 10.44 7.79
CA ALA A 37 -10.05 11.77 8.25
C ALA A 37 -10.71 12.85 7.39
N ALA A 38 -10.82 12.66 6.06
CA ALA A 38 -11.56 13.56 5.18
C ALA A 38 -13.05 13.62 5.56
N TYR A 39 -13.67 12.46 5.81
CA TYR A 39 -15.06 12.41 6.30
C TYR A 39 -15.19 13.11 7.66
N SER A 40 -14.25 12.88 8.57
CA SER A 40 -14.25 13.49 9.90
C SER A 40 -14.10 15.01 9.85
N ILE A 41 -13.23 15.53 8.98
CA ILE A 41 -13.10 16.97 8.71
C ILE A 41 -14.43 17.54 8.22
N PHE A 42 -15.06 16.89 7.25
CA PHE A 42 -16.35 17.33 6.71
C PHE A 42 -17.46 17.34 7.76
N VAL A 43 -17.59 16.27 8.55
CA VAL A 43 -18.57 16.19 9.65
C VAL A 43 -18.30 17.25 10.70
N THR A 44 -17.04 17.46 11.08
CA THR A 44 -16.65 18.47 12.08
C THR A 44 -16.94 19.88 11.60
N MET A 45 -16.64 20.19 10.34
CA MET A 45 -16.98 21.47 9.72
C MET A 45 -18.50 21.70 9.70
N ASN A 46 -19.29 20.70 9.32
CA ASN A 46 -20.75 20.81 9.35
C ASN A 46 -21.26 21.04 10.78
N LYS A 47 -20.74 20.30 11.77
CA LYS A 47 -21.09 20.52 13.17
C LYS A 47 -20.76 21.95 13.63
N ALA A 48 -19.63 22.50 13.17
CA ALA A 48 -19.20 23.86 13.50
C ALA A 48 -20.16 24.90 12.92
N LEU A 49 -20.56 24.75 11.65
CA LEU A 49 -21.56 25.60 11.01
C LEU A 49 -22.93 25.51 11.71
N TYR A 50 -23.35 24.29 12.08
CA TYR A 50 -24.60 24.08 12.82
C TYR A 50 -24.56 24.70 14.23
N ALA A 51 -23.42 24.62 14.91
CA ALA A 51 -23.22 25.23 16.22
C ALA A 51 -23.22 26.77 16.17
N GLN A 52 -22.71 27.37 15.09
CA GLN A 52 -22.82 28.82 14.87
C GLN A 52 -24.28 29.25 14.66
N ALA A 53 -25.07 28.46 13.94
CA ALA A 53 -26.49 28.75 13.69
C ALA A 53 -27.38 28.48 14.92
N LYS A 54 -26.99 27.52 15.78
CA LYS A 54 -27.73 27.10 16.98
C LYS A 54 -26.76 26.90 18.16
N PRO A 55 -26.45 27.96 18.91
CA PRO A 55 -25.47 27.89 20.00
C PRO A 55 -25.90 26.94 21.13
N ASP A 56 -27.20 26.71 21.33
CA ASP A 56 -27.72 25.78 22.34
C ASP A 56 -27.25 24.33 22.16
N LEU A 57 -26.83 23.96 20.94
CA LEU A 57 -26.37 22.61 20.61
C LEU A 57 -24.86 22.42 20.76
N ILE A 58 -24.10 23.46 21.11
CA ILE A 58 -22.63 23.40 21.18
C ILE A 58 -22.16 22.27 22.09
N VAL A 59 -22.71 22.17 23.30
CA VAL A 59 -22.33 21.13 24.28
C VAL A 59 -22.66 19.72 23.78
N GLN A 60 -23.75 19.55 23.03
CA GLN A 60 -24.14 18.25 22.47
C GLN A 60 -23.26 17.85 21.27
N LEU A 61 -22.89 18.82 20.43
CA LEU A 61 -22.11 18.59 19.21
C LEU A 61 -20.60 18.46 19.48
N PHE A 62 -20.11 19.17 20.49
CA PHE A 62 -18.70 19.36 20.81
C PHE A 62 -18.34 19.05 22.27
N GLY A 63 -19.21 18.39 23.03
CA GLY A 63 -18.93 17.99 24.42
C GLY A 63 -17.72 17.05 24.59
N TRP A 64 -17.23 16.48 23.48
CA TRP A 64 -16.00 15.70 23.41
C TRP A 64 -14.74 16.57 23.20
N SER A 65 -14.89 17.83 22.77
CA SER A 65 -13.78 18.79 22.65
C SER A 65 -13.65 19.61 23.93
N ILE A 66 -12.41 19.78 24.38
CA ILE A 66 -12.06 20.43 25.64
C ILE A 66 -12.57 21.88 25.65
N ALA A 67 -13.29 22.26 26.72
CA ALA A 67 -13.75 23.63 26.99
C ALA A 67 -14.72 24.23 25.96
N ALA A 68 -15.79 23.51 25.58
CA ALA A 68 -16.84 24.03 24.71
C ALA A 68 -17.44 25.34 25.27
N PRO A 69 -17.12 26.52 24.70
CA PRO A 69 -17.59 27.79 25.24
C PRO A 69 -19.07 27.98 24.90
N TYR A 70 -19.81 28.69 25.77
CA TYR A 70 -21.20 29.09 25.52
C TYR A 70 -21.34 29.93 24.23
N HIS A 71 -20.25 30.55 23.78
CA HIS A 71 -20.16 31.30 22.54
C HIS A 71 -19.10 30.68 21.63
N PHE A 72 -19.52 30.07 20.52
CA PHE A 72 -18.63 29.47 19.53
C PHE A 72 -18.05 30.56 18.62
N SER A 73 -16.76 30.84 18.75
CA SER A 73 -16.02 31.80 17.93
C SER A 73 -15.41 31.13 16.69
N GLY A 74 -14.88 31.93 15.76
CA GLY A 74 -14.12 31.42 14.61
C GLY A 74 -12.82 30.70 15.01
N GLU A 75 -12.25 31.03 16.18
CA GLU A 75 -11.04 30.40 16.70
C GLU A 75 -11.35 28.98 17.21
N ASP A 76 -12.55 28.78 17.77
CA ASP A 76 -13.02 27.46 18.22
C ASP A 76 -13.20 26.48 17.05
N VAL A 77 -13.58 27.00 15.87
CA VAL A 77 -13.65 26.21 14.62
C VAL A 77 -12.29 25.61 14.28
N LEU A 78 -11.21 26.40 14.42
CA LEU A 78 -9.85 25.92 14.17
C LEU A 78 -9.43 24.90 15.23
N GLY A 79 -9.81 25.13 16.49
CA GLY A 79 -9.55 24.21 17.60
C GLY A 79 -10.18 22.82 17.36
N VAL A 80 -11.46 22.76 16.99
CA VAL A 80 -12.15 21.48 16.75
C VAL A 80 -11.67 20.77 15.48
N LEU A 81 -11.23 21.51 14.46
CA LEU A 81 -10.66 20.94 13.24
C LEU A 81 -9.23 20.42 13.42
N LEU A 82 -8.51 20.88 14.43
CA LEU A 82 -7.12 20.50 14.68
C LEU A 82 -6.96 18.99 14.82
N GLY A 83 -7.87 18.32 15.53
CA GLY A 83 -7.82 16.86 15.74
C GLY A 83 -7.92 16.06 14.43
N PRO A 84 -9.00 16.21 13.66
CA PRO A 84 -9.15 15.53 12.37
C PRO A 84 -8.02 15.84 11.39
N VAL A 85 -7.56 17.10 11.32
CA VAL A 85 -6.45 17.50 10.43
C VAL A 85 -5.13 16.90 10.90
N ALA A 86 -4.82 16.91 12.20
CA ALA A 86 -3.61 16.29 12.73
C ALA A 86 -3.59 14.77 12.47
N ASN A 87 -4.72 14.08 12.61
CA ASN A 87 -4.84 12.67 12.28
C ASN A 87 -4.56 12.42 10.78
N PHE A 88 -5.13 13.24 9.88
CA PHE A 88 -4.83 13.16 8.45
C PHE A 88 -3.33 13.32 8.16
N LEU A 89 -2.70 14.35 8.72
CA LEU A 89 -1.28 14.64 8.53
C LEU A 89 -0.38 13.53 9.08
N PHE A 90 -0.74 12.95 10.23
CA PHE A 90 -0.03 11.82 10.82
C PHE A 90 -0.02 10.61 9.87
N TRP A 91 -1.18 10.24 9.34
CA TRP A 91 -1.27 9.12 8.40
C TRP A 91 -0.56 9.42 7.08
N LEU A 92 -0.57 10.67 6.62
CA LEU A 92 0.19 11.11 5.45
C LEU A 92 1.71 10.95 5.66
N ALA A 93 2.23 11.39 6.81
CA ALA A 93 3.64 11.22 7.15
C ALA A 93 4.03 9.72 7.23
N LEU A 94 3.14 8.88 7.77
CA LEU A 94 3.34 7.44 7.82
C LEU A 94 3.35 6.84 6.41
N ALA A 95 2.49 7.29 5.50
CA ALA A 95 2.48 6.86 4.11
C ALA A 95 3.77 7.22 3.36
N VAL A 96 4.28 8.44 3.55
CA VAL A 96 5.57 8.87 2.99
C VAL A 96 6.70 7.98 3.53
N THR A 97 6.71 7.70 4.83
CA THR A 97 7.69 6.81 5.45
C THR A 97 7.59 5.38 4.88
N ALA A 98 6.37 4.86 4.70
CA ALA A 98 6.13 3.55 4.10
C ALA A 98 6.59 3.50 2.64
N LEU A 99 6.41 4.57 1.86
CA LEU A 99 6.93 4.70 0.50
C LEU A 99 8.46 4.71 0.47
N MET A 100 9.09 5.48 1.35
CA MET A 100 10.56 5.50 1.47
C MET A 100 11.10 4.10 1.78
N VAL A 101 10.47 3.38 2.72
CA VAL A 101 10.83 2.00 3.05
C VAL A 101 10.60 1.06 1.86
N TYR A 102 9.47 1.18 1.18
CA TYR A 102 9.15 0.37 0.00
C TYR A 102 10.16 0.57 -1.14
N GLN A 103 10.51 1.83 -1.44
CA GLN A 103 11.50 2.17 -2.46
C GLN A 103 12.92 1.80 -2.05
N SER A 104 13.27 1.93 -0.77
CA SER A 104 14.60 1.50 -0.28
C SER A 104 14.86 0.00 -0.51
N GLY A 105 13.81 -0.82 -0.50
CA GLY A 105 13.91 -2.24 -0.83
C GLY A 105 14.34 -2.51 -2.29
N GLN A 106 14.11 -1.57 -3.22
CA GLN A 106 14.63 -1.68 -4.59
C GLN A 106 16.12 -1.30 -4.69
N ALA A 107 16.58 -0.34 -3.88
CA ALA A 107 17.97 0.13 -3.89
C ALA A 107 18.94 -0.79 -3.12
N ILE A 108 18.49 -1.42 -2.03
CA ILE A 108 19.35 -2.19 -1.11
C ILE A 108 19.36 -3.69 -1.43
N PHE A 109 18.32 -4.22 -2.07
CA PHE A 109 18.22 -5.66 -2.40
C PHE A 109 17.67 -5.92 -3.81
N PRO A 110 18.48 -5.71 -4.87
CA PRO A 110 18.16 -6.14 -6.24
C PRO A 110 18.14 -7.68 -6.43
N ILE A 111 18.25 -8.47 -5.36
CA ILE A 111 18.37 -9.94 -5.38
C ILE A 111 17.06 -10.60 -5.88
N GLU A 112 15.92 -9.91 -5.81
CA GLU A 112 14.62 -10.44 -6.22
C GLU A 112 14.53 -10.80 -7.71
N GLU A 113 15.26 -10.09 -8.59
CA GLU A 113 15.32 -10.42 -10.03
C GLU A 113 16.26 -11.62 -10.29
N TYR A 114 17.33 -11.75 -9.51
CA TYR A 114 18.29 -12.84 -9.64
C TYR A 114 17.76 -14.17 -9.11
N GLU A 115 17.01 -14.21 -8.00
CA GLU A 115 16.44 -15.48 -7.48
C GLU A 115 15.24 -15.99 -8.29
N GLN A 116 14.43 -15.12 -8.89
CA GLN A 116 13.39 -15.56 -9.83
C GLN A 116 14.00 -16.08 -11.14
N ALA A 117 15.11 -15.50 -11.60
CA ALA A 117 15.88 -16.03 -12.72
C ALA A 117 16.57 -17.36 -12.36
N ALA A 118 17.13 -17.49 -11.15
CA ALA A 118 17.85 -18.68 -10.65
C ALA A 118 16.96 -19.76 -10.02
N SER A 119 15.65 -19.54 -9.98
CA SER A 119 14.67 -20.54 -9.52
C SER A 119 14.72 -21.78 -10.43
N PRO A 120 14.88 -23.00 -9.89
CA PRO A 120 14.91 -24.23 -10.69
C PRO A 120 13.60 -24.46 -11.48
N LEU A 121 12.51 -23.79 -11.08
CA LEU A 121 11.24 -23.80 -11.80
C LEU A 121 11.33 -23.03 -13.13
N SER A 122 12.11 -21.93 -13.17
CA SER A 122 12.33 -21.11 -14.37
C SER A 122 13.20 -21.87 -15.38
N GLU A 123 14.24 -22.57 -14.90
CA GLU A 123 15.08 -23.43 -15.73
C GLU A 123 14.31 -24.61 -16.30
N HIS A 124 13.50 -25.29 -15.49
CA HIS A 124 12.71 -26.42 -15.96
C HIS A 124 11.70 -25.99 -17.04
N HIS A 125 11.04 -24.83 -16.87
CA HIS A 125 10.16 -24.28 -17.89
C HIS A 125 10.90 -23.89 -19.16
N ARG A 126 12.09 -23.27 -19.05
CA ARG A 126 12.97 -22.99 -20.20
C ARG A 126 13.37 -24.26 -20.94
N ARG A 127 13.70 -25.33 -20.21
CA ARG A 127 14.04 -26.63 -20.80
C ARG A 127 12.85 -27.27 -21.51
N MET A 128 11.64 -27.19 -20.94
CA MET A 128 10.42 -27.69 -21.60
C MET A 128 10.11 -26.92 -22.88
N ILE A 129 10.22 -25.59 -22.88
CA ILE A 129 10.00 -24.75 -24.06
C ILE A 129 11.04 -25.07 -25.15
N ALA A 130 12.32 -25.21 -24.78
CA ALA A 130 13.38 -25.59 -25.71
C ALA A 130 13.16 -26.99 -26.31
N ALA A 131 12.76 -27.96 -25.49
CA ALA A 131 12.44 -29.32 -25.94
C ALA A 131 11.24 -29.34 -26.89
N ALA A 132 10.18 -28.59 -26.58
CA ALA A 132 9.00 -28.46 -27.43
C ALA A 132 9.35 -27.83 -28.79
N ARG A 133 10.20 -26.80 -28.81
CA ARG A 133 10.67 -26.15 -30.05
C ARG A 133 11.46 -27.11 -30.93
N HIS A 134 12.40 -27.87 -30.36
CA HIS A 134 13.15 -28.89 -31.10
C HIS A 134 12.30 -30.07 -31.59
N ALA A 135 11.27 -30.45 -30.84
CA ALA A 135 10.32 -31.47 -31.29
C ALA A 135 9.49 -30.95 -32.49
N HIS A 136 9.07 -29.69 -32.44
CA HIS A 136 8.34 -29.04 -33.53
C HIS A 136 9.18 -28.89 -34.81
N GLU A 137 10.44 -28.47 -34.69
CA GLU A 137 11.37 -28.37 -35.84
C GLU A 137 11.57 -29.73 -36.53
N ARG A 138 11.81 -30.80 -35.76
CA ARG A 138 11.93 -32.17 -36.29
C ARG A 138 10.65 -32.66 -36.96
N MET A 139 9.48 -32.27 -36.44
CA MET A 139 8.19 -32.59 -37.09
C MET A 139 8.08 -31.87 -38.44
N MET A 140 8.45 -30.59 -38.51
CA MET A 140 8.39 -29.80 -39.74
C MET A 140 9.37 -30.29 -40.82
N GLU A 141 10.57 -30.73 -40.44
CA GLU A 141 11.52 -31.37 -41.36
C GLU A 141 10.97 -32.68 -41.94
N ARG A 142 10.36 -33.52 -41.11
CA ARG A 142 9.72 -34.77 -41.57
C ARG A 142 8.56 -34.49 -42.53
N MET A 143 7.77 -33.44 -42.30
CA MET A 143 6.69 -33.04 -43.20
C MET A 143 7.20 -32.47 -44.53
N ARG A 144 8.32 -31.74 -44.52
CA ARG A 144 8.98 -31.25 -45.75
C ARG A 144 9.62 -32.38 -46.56
N GLY A 145 10.21 -33.37 -45.90
CA GLY A 145 10.79 -34.55 -46.55
C GLY A 145 9.76 -35.45 -47.24
N LYS A 146 8.56 -35.59 -46.66
CA LYS A 146 7.46 -36.36 -47.26
C LYS A 146 6.80 -35.70 -48.47
N ARG A 147 6.91 -34.38 -48.65
CA ARG A 147 6.37 -33.66 -49.81
C ARG A 147 7.24 -33.71 -51.07
N LYS A 148 8.47 -34.24 -50.96
CA LYS A 148 9.43 -34.36 -52.08
C LYS A 148 9.50 -35.77 -52.67
N ARG A 149 8.67 -36.70 -52.20
CA ARG A 149 8.42 -38.01 -52.82
C ARG A 149 6.98 -38.04 -53.29
#